data_AF-A0A929DKP3-F1
#
_entry.id   AF-A0A929DKP3-F1
#
_cell.length_a   1.000
_cell.length_b   1.000
_cell.length_c   1.000
_cell.angle_alpha   90.00
_cell.angle_beta   90.00
_cell.angle_gamma   90.00
#
_symmetry.space_group_name_H-M   'P 1'
#
loop_
_entity.id
_entity.type
_entity.pdbx_description
1 polymer ?
#
loop_
_entity_poly.entity_id
_entity_poly.type
_entity_poly.pdbx_seq_one_letter_code
_entity_poly.pdbx_strand_id
1 'polypeptide(L)' 'MAQTPQNFKYQAVARDAVGDVVADQAVGMQISILQGSASGTAVYVETFTPTTNEFGLINLNIGAGTVVSGDLTT' A
#
# COMPACT_ATOMS: atom_id res chain seq x y z
N MET A 1 7.58 -25.21 -9.81
CA MET A 1 8.00 -23.93 -9.21
C MET A 1 6.87 -22.94 -9.44
N ALA A 2 6.11 -22.59 -8.42
CA ALA A 2 5.10 -21.55 -8.51
C ALA A 2 5.82 -20.21 -8.29
N GLN A 3 5.79 -19.32 -9.26
CA GLN A 3 6.28 -17.97 -9.03
C GLN A 3 5.24 -17.24 -8.18
N THR A 4 5.62 -16.87 -6.95
CA THR A 4 4.80 -15.96 -6.13
C THR A 4 4.58 -14.69 -6.93
N PRO A 5 3.33 -14.22 -7.09
CA PRO A 5 3.05 -12.98 -7.82
C PRO A 5 3.97 -11.87 -7.31
N GLN A 6 4.71 -11.24 -8.23
CA GLN A 6 5.67 -10.18 -7.90
C GLN A 6 5.00 -8.93 -7.33
N ASN A 7 3.69 -8.80 -7.52
CA ASN A 7 2.86 -7.76 -6.94
C ASN A 7 1.39 -8.17 -6.94
N PHE A 8 0.58 -7.46 -6.17
CA PHE A 8 -0.89 -7.57 -6.22
C PHE A 8 -1.56 -6.20 -6.17
N LYS A 9 -2.78 -6.10 -6.70
CA LYS A 9 -3.52 -4.85 -6.83
C LYS A 9 -4.26 -4.52 -5.53
N TYR A 10 -4.25 -3.24 -5.16
CA TYR A 10 -5.02 -2.73 -4.04
C TYR A 10 -5.67 -1.41 -4.42
N GLN A 11 -6.95 -1.24 -4.04
CA GLN A 11 -7.70 0.00 -4.25
C GLN A 11 -8.14 0.55 -2.90
N ALA A 12 -7.93 1.85 -2.71
CA ALA A 12 -8.30 2.57 -1.50
C ALA A 12 -8.97 3.90 -1.85
N VAL A 13 -9.83 4.40 -0.97
CA VAL A 13 -10.40 5.75 -1.07
C VAL A 13 -9.94 6.55 0.14
N ALA A 14 -9.23 7.64 -0.11
CA ALA A 14 -8.79 8.57 0.93
C ALA A 14 -9.92 9.54 1.30
N ARG A 15 -10.21 9.62 2.59
CA ARG A 15 -11.17 10.57 3.17
C ARG A 15 -10.52 11.33 4.31
N ASP A 16 -10.98 12.56 4.53
CA ASP A 16 -10.54 13.38 5.66
C ASP A 16 -11.30 13.04 6.96
N ALA A 17 -11.04 13.80 8.02
CA ALA A 17 -11.64 13.58 9.33
C ALA A 17 -13.16 13.85 9.40
N VAL A 18 -13.70 14.60 8.43
CA VAL A 18 -15.13 14.91 8.32
C VAL A 18 -15.83 13.91 7.40
N GLY A 19 -15.06 13.12 6.66
CA GLY A 19 -15.53 12.07 5.76
C GLY A 19 -15.57 12.49 4.29
N ASP A 20 -15.11 13.70 3.97
CA ASP A 20 -15.01 14.19 2.60
C ASP A 20 -13.85 13.53 1.87
N VAL A 21 -13.97 13.39 0.54
CA VAL A 21 -12.90 12.77 -0.26
C VAL A 21 -11.69 13.69 -0.34
N VAL A 22 -10.50 13.10 -0.20
CA VAL A 22 -9.24 13.81 -0.42
C VAL A 22 -8.94 13.72 -1.91
N ALA A 23 -9.46 14.65 -2.71
CA ALA A 23 -9.33 14.66 -4.16
C ALA A 23 -8.02 15.32 -4.64
N ASP A 24 -7.45 14.80 -5.73
CA ASP A 24 -6.31 15.35 -6.48
C ASP A 24 -5.09 15.76 -5.62
N GLN A 25 -4.82 14.98 -4.58
CA GLN A 25 -3.81 15.29 -3.57
C GLN A 25 -2.82 14.13 -3.43
N ALA A 26 -1.53 14.47 -3.25
CA ALA A 26 -0.51 13.49 -2.91
C ALA A 26 -0.71 12.96 -1.48
N VAL A 27 -0.80 11.64 -1.33
CA VAL A 27 -1.00 10.96 -0.04
C VAL A 27 0.18 10.01 0.20
N GLY A 28 0.86 10.17 1.33
CA GLY A 28 1.89 9.23 1.76
C GLY A 28 1.27 7.96 2.35
N MET A 29 1.74 6.79 1.93
CA MET A 29 1.26 5.49 2.40
C MET A 29 2.43 4.56 2.72
N GLN A 30 2.30 3.81 3.80
CA GLN A 30 3.18 2.70 4.16
C GLN A 30 2.38 1.41 4.19
N ILE A 31 2.90 0.37 3.55
CA ILE A 31 2.34 -0.98 3.56
C ILE A 31 3.32 -1.90 4.29
N SER A 32 2.80 -2.65 5.28
CA SER A 32 3.57 -3.62 6.06
C SER A 32 2.90 -4.98 6.01
N ILE A 33 3.64 -6.03 5.64
CA ILE A 33 3.19 -7.42 5.72
C ILE A 33 3.65 -7.99 7.05
N LEU A 34 2.70 -8.39 7.90
CA LEU A 34 2.97 -8.95 9.22
C LEU A 34 2.87 -10.46 9.19
N GLN A 35 3.81 -11.15 9.85
CA GLN A 35 3.82 -12.61 9.91
C GLN A 35 3.22 -13.13 11.22
N GLY A 36 2.41 -14.19 11.14
CA GLY A 36 1.88 -14.95 12.27
C GLY A 36 0.67 -14.34 12.96
N SER A 37 0.56 -13.01 13.04
CA SER A 37 -0.63 -12.33 13.57
C SER A 37 -0.73 -10.88 13.10
N ALA A 38 -1.87 -10.23 13.38
CA ALA A 38 -2.11 -8.81 13.10
C ALA A 38 -1.23 -7.84 13.91
N SER A 39 -0.52 -8.34 14.93
CA SER A 39 0.50 -7.58 15.69
C SER A 39 1.87 -8.25 15.60
N GLY A 40 2.06 -9.15 14.64
CA GLY A 40 3.30 -9.86 14.42
C GLY A 40 4.39 -8.97 13.82
N THR A 41 5.56 -9.56 13.62
CA THR A 41 6.70 -8.86 13.02
C THR A 41 6.42 -8.49 11.56
N ALA A 42 6.73 -7.26 11.18
CA ALA A 42 6.73 -6.84 9.79
C ALA A 42 7.90 -7.50 9.05
N VAL A 43 7.58 -8.36 8.08
CA VAL A 43 8.55 -9.08 7.25
C VAL A 43 8.82 -8.39 5.91
N TYR A 44 7.94 -7.47 5.52
CA TYR A 44 8.10 -6.61 4.34
C TYR A 44 7.44 -5.26 4.61
N VAL A 45 8.13 -4.19 4.25
CA VAL A 45 7.63 -2.81 4.38
C VAL A 45 8.01 -2.03 3.12
N GLU A 46 7.04 -1.34 2.54
CA GLU A 46 7.24 -0.43 1.42
C GLU A 46 6.44 0.86 1.59
N THR A 47 6.84 1.90 0.87
CA THR A 47 6.15 3.19 0.85
C THR A 47 5.73 3.59 -0.55
N PHE A 48 4.63 4.33 -0.61
CA PHE A 48 4.10 4.96 -1.82
C PHE A 48 3.72 6.42 -1.55
N THR A 49 3.70 7.22 -2.61
CA THR A 49 3.18 8.60 -2.60
C THR A 49 2.24 8.83 -3.79
N PRO A 50 1.14 8.04 -3.92
CA PRO A 50 0.18 8.22 -5.00
C PRO A 50 -0.53 9.57 -4.89
N THR A 51 -1.01 10.06 -6.02
CA THR A 51 -1.99 11.16 -6.06
C THR A 51 -3.37 10.54 -6.21
N THR A 52 -4.32 10.95 -5.37
CA THR A 52 -5.74 10.54 -5.49
C THR A 52 -6.36 11.14 -6.77
N ASN A 53 -7.45 10.55 -7.26
CA ASN A 53 -8.27 11.20 -8.29
C ASN A 53 -9.39 12.07 -7.67
N GLU A 54 -10.26 12.64 -8.50
CA GLU A 54 -11.43 13.45 -8.09
C GLU A 54 -12.36 12.73 -7.09
N PHE A 55 -12.37 11.40 -7.06
CA PHE A 55 -13.16 10.59 -6.13
C PHE A 55 -12.38 10.13 -4.89
N GLY A 56 -11.16 10.64 -4.68
CA GLY A 56 -10.26 10.19 -3.61
C GLY A 56 -9.66 8.80 -3.82
N LEU A 57 -9.83 8.20 -5.01
CA LEU A 57 -9.40 6.82 -5.30
C LEU A 57 -7.89 6.74 -5.54
N ILE A 58 -7.28 5.71 -4.97
CA ILE A 58 -5.88 5.31 -5.14
C ILE A 58 -5.86 3.88 -5.67
N ASN A 59 -5.01 3.65 -6.69
CA ASN A 59 -4.69 2.32 -7.19
C ASN A 59 -3.22 2.02 -6.92
N LEU A 60 -2.92 0.95 -6.18
CA LEU A 60 -1.57 0.50 -5.87
C LEU A 60 -1.30 -0.88 -6.46
N ASN A 61 -0.03 -1.09 -6.81
CA ASN A 61 0.57 -2.40 -6.96
C ASN A 61 1.47 -2.65 -5.76
N ILE A 62 0.96 -3.35 -4.75
CA ILE A 62 1.76 -3.74 -3.58
C ILE A 62 2.85 -4.70 -4.06
N GLY A 63 4.11 -4.42 -3.71
CA GLY A 63 5.31 -5.04 -4.26
C GLY A 63 6.00 -4.23 -5.37
N ALA A 64 5.44 -3.08 -5.75
CA ALA A 64 6.05 -2.15 -6.71
C ALA A 64 6.35 -0.76 -6.09
N GLY A 65 6.30 -0.65 -4.75
CA GLY A 65 6.62 0.57 -4.03
C GLY A 65 8.11 0.75 -3.79
N THR A 66 8.46 1.78 -3.01
CA THR A 66 9.83 1.91 -2.52
C THR A 66 10.00 1.01 -1.31
N VAL A 67 10.80 -0.05 -1.45
CA VAL A 67 11.09 -0.99 -0.36
C VAL A 67 11.85 -0.27 0.74
N VAL A 68 11.33 -0.34 1.97
CA VAL A 68 11.98 0.16 3.19
C VAL A 68 12.74 -0.98 3.86
N SER A 69 12.14 -2.18 3.92
CA SER A 69 12.77 -3.36 4.52
C SER A 69 12.10 -4.67 4.07
N GLY A 70 12.83 -5.77 4.15
CA GLY A 70 12.32 -7.11 3.82
C GLY A 70 12.40 -7.44 2.33
N ASP A 71 11.86 -8.59 1.97
CA ASP A 71 11.75 -9.06 0.59
C ASP A 71 10.39 -9.74 0.40
N LEU A 72 9.70 -9.41 -0.69
CA LEU A 72 8.39 -9.97 -1.03
C LEU A 72 8.52 -11.32 -1.78
N THR A 73 9.72 -11.68 -2.23
CA THR A 73 9.96 -12.81 -3.13
C THR A 73 10.41 -14.10 -2.44
N THR A 74 10.73 -14.04 -1.15
CA THR A 74 11.22 -15.16 -0.33
C THR A 74 10.17 -15.69 0.63
#